data_AF-A0A1F7QP32-F1
#
_entry.id   AF-A0A1F7QP32-F1
#
_cell.length_a   1.000
_cell.length_b   1.000
_cell.length_c   1.000
_cell.angle_alpha   90.00
_cell.angle_beta   90.00
_cell.angle_gamma   90.00
#
_symmetry.space_group_name_H-M   'P 1'
#
loop_
_entity.id
_entity.type
_entity.pdbx_description
1 polymer ?
#
loop_
_entity_poly.entity_id
_entity_poly.type
_entity_poly.pdbx_seq_one_letter_code
_entity_poly.pdbx_strand_id
1 'polypeptide(L)'
;MCQKQTHESGFAHLFLIIIVLAVVAGVGFAGFNVYKSKDKSSQSSQPTSSESKNSDPVKWAFNEKELQWFTQSGKPTKCKNPFIFDQTPVDIAQVTSLLMPGSYRGYNYKPHGGFRIDNSPDGKVEVKMPIDATLVSLTRYYEGNPSTLQYLLTFETDCGIAFRFDHLYTLAPAFQKIADTTPEPKKDDTRTDPNLPFARTKFKSGDVVATAIGFPATKNFGFDFGVYDYRSRNEISKNSKWAGIHNQYQSHEWFASCWFGMFPSNDANKIKALGKVVVNPSKPNIISDLCSEAPYNTLDFNNGQPTDS
;
A
#
# COMPACT_ATOMS: atom_id res chain seq x y z
N MET A 1 -97.46 -30.61 -22.74
CA MET A 1 -96.51 -31.63 -23.22
C MET A 1 -95.22 -30.94 -23.66
N CYS A 2 -94.13 -31.18 -22.92
CA CYS A 2 -92.74 -31.33 -23.41
C CYS A 2 -91.78 -31.14 -22.23
N GLN A 3 -91.22 -32.24 -21.73
CA GLN A 3 -89.95 -32.22 -21.01
C GLN A 3 -88.82 -31.87 -21.99
N LYS A 4 -87.82 -31.10 -21.54
CA LYS A 4 -86.46 -31.29 -22.02
C LYS A 4 -85.43 -30.95 -20.94
N GLN A 5 -84.46 -31.84 -20.85
CA GLN A 5 -83.42 -32.00 -19.83
C GLN A 5 -82.49 -30.79 -19.70
N THR A 6 -82.06 -30.50 -18.47
CA THR A 6 -80.90 -29.66 -18.17
C THR A 6 -79.71 -30.56 -17.82
N HIS A 7 -78.59 -30.35 -18.52
CA HIS A 7 -77.33 -31.09 -18.36
C HIS A 7 -76.48 -30.34 -17.32
N GLU A 8 -76.07 -31.02 -16.24
CA GLU A 8 -75.11 -30.48 -15.26
C GLU A 8 -73.67 -30.73 -15.74
N SER A 9 -72.85 -29.68 -15.80
CA SER A 9 -71.40 -29.80 -16.01
C SER A 9 -70.62 -28.71 -15.26
N GLY A 10 -70.91 -28.53 -13.97
CA GLY A 10 -70.28 -27.48 -13.14
C GLY A 10 -69.29 -27.95 -12.08
N PHE A 11 -69.31 -29.22 -11.66
CA PHE A 11 -68.59 -29.65 -10.44
C PHE A 11 -67.34 -30.53 -10.65
N ALA A 12 -67.12 -31.08 -11.85
CA ALA A 12 -65.99 -31.99 -12.09
C ALA A 12 -64.61 -31.29 -12.15
N HIS A 13 -64.56 -30.05 -12.63
CA HIS A 13 -63.29 -29.32 -12.78
C HIS A 13 -62.75 -28.77 -11.45
N LEU A 14 -63.62 -28.48 -10.48
CA LEU A 14 -63.19 -27.93 -9.18
C LEU A 14 -62.49 -28.99 -8.32
N PHE A 15 -62.97 -30.24 -8.34
CA PHE A 15 -62.35 -31.34 -7.61
C PHE A 15 -60.96 -31.71 -8.16
N LEU A 16 -60.78 -31.64 -9.48
CA LEU A 16 -59.51 -31.96 -10.13
C LEU A 16 -58.40 -30.95 -9.77
N ILE A 17 -58.75 -29.67 -9.65
CA ILE A 17 -57.80 -28.60 -9.26
C ILE A 17 -57.37 -28.76 -7.79
N ILE A 18 -58.30 -29.11 -6.89
CA ILE A 18 -58.00 -29.30 -5.47
C ILE A 18 -57.09 -30.53 -5.25
N ILE A 19 -57.30 -31.61 -5.99
CA ILE A 19 -56.45 -32.82 -5.90
C ILE A 19 -55.02 -32.52 -6.40
N VAL A 20 -54.87 -31.79 -7.49
CA VAL A 20 -53.53 -31.42 -8.02
C VAL A 20 -52.76 -30.54 -7.03
N LEU A 21 -53.41 -29.56 -6.39
CA LEU A 21 -52.76 -28.71 -5.39
C LEU A 21 -52.35 -29.50 -4.13
N ALA A 22 -53.16 -30.45 -3.68
CA ALA A 22 -52.84 -31.30 -2.54
C ALA A 22 -51.65 -32.23 -2.81
N VAL A 23 -51.53 -32.78 -4.03
CA VAL A 23 -50.41 -33.64 -4.42
C VAL A 23 -49.10 -32.84 -4.52
N VAL A 24 -49.12 -31.64 -5.10
CA VAL A 24 -47.93 -30.78 -5.19
C VAL A 24 -47.44 -30.34 -3.80
N ALA A 25 -48.36 -30.01 -2.88
CA ALA A 25 -48.01 -29.68 -1.50
C ALA A 25 -47.41 -30.89 -0.74
N GLY A 26 -47.96 -32.10 -0.95
CA GLY A 26 -47.44 -33.33 -0.33
C GLY A 26 -46.03 -33.72 -0.81
N VAL A 27 -45.76 -33.60 -2.12
CA VAL A 27 -44.43 -33.89 -2.69
C VAL A 27 -43.39 -32.85 -2.23
N GLY A 28 -43.77 -31.56 -2.14
CA GLY A 28 -42.89 -30.50 -1.63
C GLY A 28 -42.51 -30.69 -0.15
N PHE A 29 -43.44 -31.18 0.68
CA PHE A 29 -43.18 -31.42 2.11
C PHE A 29 -42.31 -32.68 2.36
N ALA A 30 -42.49 -33.74 1.57
CA ALA A 30 -41.66 -34.94 1.66
C ALA A 30 -40.21 -34.69 1.22
N GLY A 31 -39.98 -33.86 0.19
CA GLY A 31 -38.64 -33.49 -0.27
C GLY A 31 -37.84 -32.66 0.74
N PHE A 32 -38.49 -31.77 1.49
CA PHE A 32 -37.84 -30.92 2.49
C PHE A 32 -37.36 -31.70 3.72
N ASN A 33 -38.11 -32.71 4.16
CA ASN A 33 -37.72 -33.54 5.32
C ASN A 33 -36.59 -34.54 5.01
N VAL A 34 -36.49 -35.04 3.77
CA VAL A 34 -35.36 -35.92 3.36
C VAL A 34 -34.06 -35.12 3.20
N TYR A 35 -34.12 -33.85 2.78
CA TYR A 35 -32.93 -32.99 2.69
C TYR A 35 -32.39 -32.61 4.07
N LYS A 36 -33.27 -32.39 5.06
CA LYS A 36 -32.86 -31.99 6.42
C LYS A 36 -32.28 -33.13 7.26
N SER A 37 -32.48 -34.39 6.86
CA SER A 37 -32.00 -35.58 7.58
C SER A 37 -30.67 -36.13 7.07
N LYS A 38 -30.10 -35.60 5.97
CA LYS A 38 -28.81 -36.04 5.43
C LYS A 38 -27.58 -35.32 6.01
N ASP A 39 -27.77 -34.22 6.75
CA ASP A 39 -26.68 -33.46 7.41
C ASP A 39 -26.37 -33.89 8.86
N LYS A 40 -26.98 -34.97 9.35
CA LYS A 40 -26.74 -35.50 10.72
C LYS A 40 -26.30 -36.96 10.71
N SER A 41 -25.16 -37.27 10.11
CA SER A 41 -24.38 -38.48 10.43
C SER A 41 -23.04 -38.46 9.70
N SER A 42 -21.99 -38.00 10.38
CA SER A 42 -20.62 -38.54 10.29
C SER A 42 -19.70 -37.72 11.19
N GLN A 43 -19.53 -38.19 12.41
CA GLN A 43 -18.52 -37.71 13.36
C GLN A 43 -17.42 -38.78 13.40
N SER A 44 -16.23 -38.45 12.91
CA SER A 44 -15.01 -39.24 13.17
C SER A 44 -13.76 -38.36 13.08
N SER A 45 -13.11 -38.21 14.24
CA SER A 45 -11.72 -37.80 14.52
C SER A 45 -11.19 -36.43 14.03
N GLN A 46 -10.93 -35.56 15.00
CA GLN A 46 -10.00 -34.42 14.96
C GLN A 46 -8.67 -34.77 14.27
N PRO A 47 -8.07 -33.79 13.58
CA PRO A 47 -7.00 -33.02 14.20
C PRO A 47 -7.44 -31.57 14.42
N THR A 48 -7.07 -31.03 15.58
CA THR A 48 -7.32 -29.67 16.01
C THR A 48 -6.56 -28.68 15.12
N SER A 49 -7.12 -28.26 14.00
CA SER A 49 -6.74 -27.01 13.35
C SER A 49 -7.65 -25.91 13.89
N SER A 50 -7.14 -25.13 14.83
CA SER A 50 -7.71 -23.83 15.15
C SER A 50 -7.57 -22.93 13.93
N GLU A 51 -8.47 -23.06 12.97
CA GLU A 51 -8.71 -22.00 11.98
C GLU A 51 -9.25 -20.80 12.76
N SER A 52 -8.38 -19.82 12.91
CA SER A 52 -8.70 -18.55 13.53
C SER A 52 -9.88 -17.94 12.80
N LYS A 53 -10.93 -17.64 13.57
CA LYS A 53 -11.99 -16.71 13.17
C LYS A 53 -11.37 -15.51 12.47
N ASN A 54 -11.92 -15.21 11.29
CA ASN A 54 -11.64 -14.05 10.44
C ASN A 54 -11.22 -12.82 11.27
N SER A 55 -9.91 -12.61 11.43
CA SER A 55 -9.39 -11.49 12.20
C SER A 55 -9.54 -10.23 11.36
N ASP A 56 -10.05 -9.15 11.94
CA ASP A 56 -10.14 -7.85 11.26
C ASP A 56 -8.79 -7.51 10.60
N PRO A 57 -8.80 -6.92 9.37
CA PRO A 57 -7.58 -6.53 8.71
C PRO A 57 -6.80 -5.52 9.56
N VAL A 58 -5.48 -5.66 9.55
CA VAL A 58 -4.60 -4.73 10.27
C VAL A 58 -4.70 -3.34 9.64
N LYS A 59 -4.99 -2.34 10.48
CA LYS A 59 -4.98 -0.93 10.11
C LYS A 59 -4.15 -0.15 11.10
N TRP A 60 -3.25 0.68 10.60
CA TRP A 60 -2.44 1.58 11.41
C TRP A 60 -3.07 2.97 11.42
N ALA A 61 -2.95 3.65 12.55
CA ALA A 61 -3.33 5.04 12.69
C ALA A 61 -2.29 5.78 13.54
N PHE A 62 -2.12 7.08 13.29
CA PHE A 62 -1.23 7.92 14.06
C PHE A 62 -2.01 8.62 15.16
N ASN A 63 -1.54 8.51 16.40
CA ASN A 63 -2.07 9.27 17.53
C ASN A 63 -1.32 10.60 17.63
N GLU A 64 -1.97 11.70 17.26
CA GLU A 64 -1.35 13.04 17.29
C GLU A 64 -1.04 13.53 18.72
N LYS A 65 -1.73 13.02 19.73
CA LYS A 65 -1.48 13.39 21.13
C LYS A 65 -0.24 12.69 21.70
N GLU A 66 -0.10 11.40 21.40
CA GLU A 66 1.04 10.58 21.86
C GLU A 66 2.23 10.64 20.88
N LEU A 67 2.02 11.22 19.70
CA LEU A 67 2.97 11.28 18.59
C LEU A 67 3.51 9.89 18.26
N GLN A 68 2.61 8.90 18.20
CA GLN A 68 2.95 7.50 18.01
C GLN A 68 1.93 6.79 17.14
N TRP A 69 2.42 5.89 16.29
CA TRP A 69 1.56 4.98 15.54
C TRP A 69 1.05 3.84 16.43
N PHE A 70 -0.20 3.45 16.21
CA PHE A 70 -0.83 2.33 16.89
C PHE A 70 -1.66 1.51 15.91
N THR A 71 -1.97 0.28 16.30
CA THR A 71 -2.89 -0.56 15.53
C THR A 71 -4.34 -0.16 15.86
N GLN A 72 -5.03 0.43 14.88
CA GLN A 72 -6.42 0.85 14.99
C GLN A 72 -7.39 -0.34 14.95
N SER A 73 -7.08 -1.36 14.15
CA SER A 73 -7.85 -2.60 14.05
C SER A 73 -6.96 -3.77 13.67
N GLY A 74 -7.44 -4.99 13.93
CA GLY A 74 -6.68 -6.22 13.67
C GLY A 74 -5.53 -6.44 14.66
N LYS A 75 -4.93 -7.62 14.63
CA LYS A 75 -3.74 -7.94 15.42
C LYS A 75 -2.51 -7.91 14.51
N PRO A 76 -1.51 -7.05 14.77
CA PRO A 76 -0.35 -6.96 13.90
C PRO A 76 0.46 -8.26 13.98
N THR A 77 1.01 -8.68 12.84
CA THR A 77 1.91 -9.83 12.80
C THR A 77 3.30 -9.43 13.28
N LYS A 78 4.11 -10.40 13.72
CA LYS A 78 5.51 -10.12 14.08
C LYS A 78 6.32 -9.89 12.81
N CYS A 79 6.96 -8.74 12.66
CA CYS A 79 7.88 -8.54 11.55
C CYS A 79 9.10 -9.44 11.65
N LYS A 80 9.70 -9.76 10.49
CA LYS A 80 11.06 -10.29 10.40
C LYS A 80 12.04 -9.38 11.16
N ASN A 81 13.04 -9.97 11.79
CA ASN A 81 14.11 -9.23 12.48
C ASN A 81 15.47 -9.89 12.14
N PRO A 82 16.36 -9.22 11.36
CA PRO A 82 16.15 -7.92 10.74
C PRO A 82 15.00 -7.93 9.72
N PHE A 83 14.37 -6.78 9.51
CA PHE A 83 13.35 -6.66 8.47
C PHE A 83 14.04 -6.59 7.10
N ILE A 84 13.66 -7.50 6.21
CA ILE A 84 14.17 -7.59 4.84
C ILE A 84 12.96 -7.76 3.91
N PHE A 85 12.84 -6.87 2.93
CA PHE A 85 11.91 -6.98 1.81
C PHE A 85 12.22 -8.25 1.00
N ASP A 86 11.21 -8.83 0.36
CA ASP A 86 11.39 -10.06 -0.40
C ASP A 86 12.19 -9.80 -1.69
N GLN A 87 12.15 -8.57 -2.22
CA GLN A 87 12.94 -8.10 -3.36
C GLN A 87 13.13 -6.58 -3.34
N THR A 88 14.08 -6.08 -4.13
CA THR A 88 14.19 -4.65 -4.44
C THR A 88 13.09 -4.23 -5.42
N PRO A 89 12.45 -3.06 -5.26
CA PRO A 89 11.31 -2.64 -6.08
C PRO A 89 11.67 -2.35 -7.54
N VAL A 90 12.95 -2.36 -7.90
CA VAL A 90 13.46 -2.15 -9.24
C VAL A 90 14.70 -3.00 -9.46
N ASP A 91 15.01 -3.31 -10.72
CA ASP A 91 16.26 -3.97 -11.07
C ASP A 91 17.45 -3.09 -10.69
N ILE A 92 18.16 -3.49 -9.64
CA ILE A 92 19.30 -2.74 -9.11
C ILE A 92 20.44 -2.62 -10.12
N ALA A 93 20.52 -3.50 -11.13
CA ALA A 93 21.52 -3.43 -12.18
C ALA A 93 21.42 -2.12 -12.97
N GLN A 94 20.21 -1.59 -13.15
CA GLN A 94 19.91 -0.40 -13.94
C GLN A 94 20.09 0.91 -13.17
N VAL A 95 20.11 0.86 -11.84
CA VAL A 95 20.22 2.04 -10.98
C VAL A 95 21.62 2.66 -11.10
N THR A 96 21.64 3.96 -11.41
CA THR A 96 22.86 4.76 -11.61
C THR A 96 23.23 5.60 -10.39
N SER A 97 22.25 6.08 -9.63
CA SER A 97 22.46 6.82 -8.38
C SER A 97 21.25 6.71 -7.45
N LEU A 98 21.41 7.19 -6.22
CA LEU A 98 20.36 7.18 -5.20
C LEU A 98 20.13 8.60 -4.68
N LEU A 99 18.87 8.91 -4.39
CA LEU A 99 18.54 9.97 -3.45
C LEU A 99 18.58 9.39 -2.05
N MET A 100 19.23 10.12 -1.16
CA MET A 100 19.56 9.65 0.17
C MET A 100 18.42 10.05 1.14
N PRO A 101 17.84 9.12 1.92
CA PRO A 101 16.71 9.41 2.81
C PRO A 101 17.15 10.18 4.06
N GLY A 102 16.32 11.09 4.55
CA GLY A 102 16.64 11.92 5.72
C GLY A 102 17.63 13.04 5.40
N SER A 103 17.50 13.66 4.23
CA SER A 103 18.31 14.79 3.78
C SER A 103 17.45 16.00 3.47
N TYR A 104 18.05 17.19 3.50
CA TYR A 104 17.45 18.39 2.94
C TYR A 104 17.69 18.49 1.43
N ARG A 105 16.62 18.79 0.69
CA ARG A 105 16.67 19.07 -0.75
C ARG A 105 15.88 20.34 -1.03
N GLY A 106 16.58 21.44 -1.32
CA GLY A 106 15.97 22.76 -1.52
C GLY A 106 15.16 23.22 -0.30
N TYR A 107 15.79 23.23 0.89
CA TYR A 107 15.19 23.58 2.19
C TYR A 107 14.04 22.69 2.67
N ASN A 108 13.63 21.70 1.89
CA ASN A 108 12.64 20.72 2.30
C ASN A 108 13.34 19.48 2.85
N TYR A 109 12.99 19.10 4.08
CA TYR A 109 13.42 17.82 4.61
C TYR A 109 12.70 16.68 3.90
N LYS A 110 13.46 15.64 3.56
CA LYS A 110 12.95 14.51 2.80
C LYS A 110 13.24 13.22 3.57
N PRO A 111 12.26 12.67 4.31
CA PRO A 111 12.44 11.41 5.03
C PRO A 111 12.61 10.21 4.10
N HIS A 112 12.32 10.37 2.80
CA HIS A 112 12.48 9.36 1.77
C HIS A 112 13.71 9.63 0.89
N GLY A 113 14.17 8.54 0.28
CA GLY A 113 15.20 8.55 -0.75
C GLY A 113 14.56 8.31 -2.10
N GLY A 114 15.32 7.72 -3.01
CA GLY A 114 14.83 7.40 -4.35
C GLY A 114 15.90 6.70 -5.18
N PHE A 115 15.46 6.08 -6.26
CA PHE A 115 16.32 5.45 -7.24
C PHE A 115 16.37 6.29 -8.50
N ARG A 116 17.56 6.45 -9.10
CA ARG A 116 17.77 7.09 -10.40
C ARG A 116 18.23 6.06 -11.42
N ILE A 117 17.69 6.15 -12.62
CA ILE A 117 17.89 5.21 -13.72
C ILE A 117 18.11 6.01 -15.00
N ASP A 118 19.22 6.76 -15.03
CA ASP A 118 19.45 7.82 -16.04
C ASP A 118 19.49 7.29 -17.49
N ASN A 119 19.77 6.00 -17.66
CA ASN A 119 19.88 5.35 -18.97
C ASN A 119 18.57 4.68 -19.43
N SER A 120 17.46 4.86 -18.70
CA SER A 120 16.16 4.30 -19.09
C SER A 120 15.54 5.06 -20.27
N PRO A 121 15.21 4.39 -21.39
CA PRO A 121 14.52 5.03 -22.51
C PRO A 121 13.14 5.55 -22.08
N ASP A 122 12.96 6.88 -22.11
CA ASP A 122 11.73 7.58 -21.69
C ASP A 122 11.25 7.20 -20.27
N GLY A 123 12.16 6.77 -19.40
CA GLY A 123 11.83 6.35 -18.03
C GLY A 123 11.09 5.02 -17.95
N LYS A 124 11.06 4.22 -19.02
CA LYS A 124 10.45 2.88 -19.03
C LYS A 124 11.22 1.92 -18.13
N VAL A 125 10.57 1.53 -17.03
CA VAL A 125 11.09 0.58 -16.04
C VAL A 125 9.93 0.00 -15.26
N GLU A 126 10.01 -1.29 -14.93
CA GLU A 126 9.06 -1.91 -14.01
C GLU A 126 9.43 -1.58 -12.56
N VAL A 127 8.52 -0.91 -11.86
CA VAL A 127 8.56 -0.79 -10.40
C VAL A 127 7.63 -1.85 -9.83
N LYS A 128 8.12 -2.67 -8.90
CA LYS A 128 7.43 -3.83 -8.34
C LYS A 128 7.20 -3.70 -6.84
N MET A 129 6.16 -4.36 -6.35
CA MET A 129 5.92 -4.53 -4.93
C MET A 129 7.07 -5.30 -4.28
N PRO A 130 7.78 -4.72 -3.28
CA PRO A 130 8.94 -5.36 -2.66
C PRO A 130 8.55 -6.41 -1.60
N ILE A 131 7.30 -6.41 -1.16
CA ILE A 131 6.71 -7.32 -0.18
C ILE A 131 5.18 -7.29 -0.32
N ASP A 132 4.49 -8.32 0.17
CA ASP A 132 3.04 -8.31 0.38
C ASP A 132 2.63 -7.11 1.26
N ALA A 133 1.73 -6.26 0.76
CA ALA A 133 1.27 -5.09 1.50
C ALA A 133 -0.13 -4.62 1.07
N THR A 134 -0.74 -3.80 1.90
CA THR A 134 -2.03 -3.16 1.64
C THR A 134 -1.81 -1.75 1.12
N LEU A 135 -2.40 -1.39 -0.02
CA LEU A 135 -2.46 0.00 -0.47
C LEU A 135 -3.37 0.79 0.47
N VAL A 136 -2.84 1.86 1.05
CA VAL A 136 -3.52 2.72 2.05
C VAL A 136 -3.57 4.18 1.64
N SER A 137 -3.01 4.52 0.49
CA SER A 137 -3.22 5.83 -0.11
C SER A 137 -2.73 5.82 -1.56
N LEU A 138 -3.43 6.54 -2.42
CA LEU A 138 -3.00 6.86 -3.78
C LEU A 138 -3.41 8.30 -4.08
N THR A 139 -2.45 9.14 -4.45
CA THR A 139 -2.68 10.52 -4.91
C THR A 139 -2.19 10.69 -6.33
N ARG A 140 -3.00 11.39 -7.13
CA ARG A 140 -2.63 11.91 -8.45
C ARG A 140 -2.34 13.40 -8.32
N TYR A 141 -1.24 13.87 -8.89
CA TYR A 141 -0.89 15.29 -8.83
C TYR A 141 -0.04 15.69 -10.03
N TYR A 142 -0.04 16.97 -10.36
CA TYR A 142 0.80 17.51 -11.42
C TYR A 142 2.05 18.13 -10.83
N GLU A 143 3.22 17.84 -11.40
CA GLU A 143 4.49 18.38 -10.93
C GLU A 143 5.43 18.73 -12.09
N GLY A 144 6.36 19.64 -11.81
CA GLY A 144 7.44 19.98 -12.72
C GLY A 144 7.05 21.00 -13.79
N ASN A 145 8.01 21.26 -14.67
CA ASN A 145 7.88 22.16 -15.81
C ASN A 145 8.58 21.53 -17.04
N PRO A 146 7.86 21.03 -18.05
CA PRO A 146 6.40 21.07 -18.19
C PRO A 146 5.68 20.24 -17.12
N SER A 147 4.45 20.66 -16.83
CA SER A 147 3.60 20.01 -15.83
C SER A 147 3.29 18.57 -16.26
N THR A 148 3.66 17.61 -15.42
CA THR A 148 3.57 16.17 -15.70
C THR A 148 2.73 15.51 -14.62
N LEU A 149 1.79 14.65 -15.01
CA LEU A 149 1.01 13.85 -14.07
C LEU A 149 1.92 12.82 -13.39
N GLN A 150 1.85 12.75 -12.07
CA GLN A 150 2.62 11.85 -11.21
C GLN A 150 1.71 11.16 -10.20
N TYR A 151 2.18 10.05 -9.64
CA TYR A 151 1.44 9.24 -8.68
C TYR A 151 2.26 8.96 -7.42
N LEU A 152 1.65 9.24 -6.26
CA LEU A 152 2.17 8.92 -4.94
C LEU A 152 1.34 7.80 -4.32
N LEU A 153 1.96 6.66 -4.02
CA LEU A 153 1.31 5.50 -3.42
C LEU A 153 1.92 5.20 -2.04
N THR A 154 1.07 4.90 -1.05
CA THR A 154 1.50 4.43 0.27
C THR A 154 0.97 3.04 0.54
N PHE A 155 1.84 2.16 1.02
CA PHE A 155 1.52 0.79 1.39
C PHE A 155 1.85 0.52 2.85
N GLU A 156 1.06 -0.34 3.49
CA GLU A 156 1.25 -0.82 4.86
C GLU A 156 1.32 -2.35 4.89
N THR A 157 2.32 -2.88 5.57
CA THR A 157 2.38 -4.29 5.95
C THR A 157 1.61 -4.54 7.25
N ASP A 158 1.10 -5.75 7.42
CA ASP A 158 0.38 -6.16 8.64
C ASP A 158 1.27 -6.11 9.90
N CYS A 159 2.59 -6.04 9.74
CA CYS A 159 3.54 -6.04 10.86
C CYS A 159 3.97 -4.62 11.30
N GLY A 160 3.62 -3.57 10.55
CA GLY A 160 3.91 -2.18 10.92
C GLY A 160 5.06 -1.52 10.17
N ILE A 161 5.50 -2.09 9.06
CA ILE A 161 6.33 -1.38 8.08
C ILE A 161 5.43 -0.75 7.03
N ALA A 162 5.63 0.53 6.75
CA ALA A 162 5.01 1.23 5.63
C ALA A 162 6.07 1.67 4.63
N PHE A 163 5.70 1.78 3.36
CA PHE A 163 6.57 2.32 2.33
C PHE A 163 5.79 3.13 1.30
N ARG A 164 6.51 4.00 0.59
CA ARG A 164 5.94 4.94 -0.37
C ARG A 164 6.71 4.92 -1.68
N PHE A 165 5.97 5.00 -2.77
CA PHE A 165 6.49 5.33 -4.09
C PHE A 165 5.96 6.69 -4.50
N ASP A 166 6.84 7.57 -4.96
CA ASP A 166 6.45 8.83 -5.59
C ASP A 166 7.13 9.00 -6.95
N HIS A 167 6.68 9.98 -7.72
CA HIS A 167 7.16 10.25 -9.08
C HIS A 167 7.05 9.03 -10.02
N LEU A 168 5.97 8.25 -9.89
CA LEU A 168 5.63 7.25 -10.90
C LEU A 168 4.94 7.96 -12.07
N TYR A 169 5.29 7.59 -13.30
CA TYR A 169 4.76 8.23 -14.52
C TYR A 169 3.63 7.43 -15.17
N THR A 170 3.78 6.10 -15.26
CA THR A 170 2.75 5.21 -15.83
C THR A 170 2.47 4.05 -14.89
N LEU A 171 1.30 4.04 -14.27
CA LEU A 171 0.88 2.97 -13.37
C LEU A 171 0.53 1.69 -14.15
N ALA A 172 0.69 0.55 -13.50
CA ALA A 172 0.14 -0.70 -14.00
C ALA A 172 -1.40 -0.70 -13.89
N PRO A 173 -2.11 -1.50 -14.72
CA PRO A 173 -3.57 -1.40 -14.86
C PRO A 173 -4.37 -1.51 -13.54
N ALA A 174 -3.93 -2.38 -12.62
CA ALA A 174 -4.60 -2.55 -11.33
C ALA A 174 -4.56 -1.27 -10.47
N PHE A 175 -3.43 -0.56 -10.49
CA PHE A 175 -3.24 0.69 -9.75
C PHE A 175 -3.88 1.87 -10.48
N GLN A 176 -3.81 1.91 -11.82
CA GLN A 176 -4.47 2.94 -12.62
C GLN A 176 -5.98 2.95 -12.37
N LYS A 177 -6.62 1.78 -12.32
CA LYS A 177 -8.05 1.66 -12.00
C LYS A 177 -8.43 2.28 -10.65
N ILE A 178 -7.55 2.19 -9.66
CA ILE A 178 -7.76 2.83 -8.35
C ILE A 178 -7.47 4.33 -8.44
N ALA A 179 -6.44 4.72 -9.18
CA ALA A 179 -6.09 6.12 -9.40
C ALA A 179 -7.26 6.90 -10.02
N ASP A 180 -7.96 6.30 -10.98
CA ASP A 180 -9.10 6.88 -11.68
C ASP A 180 -10.31 7.14 -10.76
N THR A 181 -10.35 6.56 -9.55
CA THR A 181 -11.40 6.83 -8.54
C THR A 181 -10.99 7.92 -7.54
N THR A 182 -9.77 8.43 -7.62
CA THR A 182 -9.29 9.51 -6.73
C THR A 182 -9.70 10.88 -7.27
N PRO A 183 -9.61 11.97 -6.49
CA PRO A 183 -9.97 13.29 -6.95
C PRO A 183 -9.12 13.72 -8.15
N GLU A 184 -9.59 14.74 -8.85
CA GLU A 184 -8.83 15.33 -9.94
C GLU A 184 -7.46 15.86 -9.45
N PRO A 185 -6.38 15.58 -10.19
CA PRO A 185 -5.04 16.00 -9.82
C PRO A 185 -4.93 17.53 -9.83
N LYS A 186 -4.27 18.07 -8.80
CA LYS A 186 -3.91 19.49 -8.71
C LYS A 186 -2.40 19.63 -8.78
N LYS A 187 -1.93 20.81 -9.21
CA LYS A 187 -0.51 21.11 -9.27
C LYS A 187 0.09 21.16 -7.86
N ASP A 188 1.18 20.43 -7.67
CA ASP A 188 2.00 20.35 -6.45
C ASP A 188 1.20 19.96 -5.18
N ASP A 189 0.04 19.32 -5.34
CA ASP A 189 -0.83 18.91 -4.23
C ASP A 189 -0.76 17.40 -4.01
N THR A 190 0.12 16.98 -3.11
CA THR A 190 0.27 15.56 -2.73
C THR A 190 -0.61 15.16 -1.55
N ARG A 191 -1.46 16.07 -1.04
CA ARG A 191 -2.29 15.80 0.13
C ARG A 191 -3.32 14.73 -0.21
N THR A 192 -3.41 13.77 0.69
CA THR A 192 -4.39 12.69 0.66
C THR A 192 -5.58 13.11 1.51
N ASP A 193 -6.81 13.06 0.99
CA ASP A 193 -7.98 13.22 1.83
C ASP A 193 -8.31 11.87 2.50
N PRO A 194 -8.12 11.75 3.83
CA PRO A 194 -8.34 10.49 4.55
C PRO A 194 -9.81 10.07 4.57
N ASN A 195 -10.74 10.96 4.20
CA ASN A 195 -12.17 10.68 4.15
C ASN A 195 -12.63 10.19 2.77
N LEU A 196 -11.75 10.22 1.76
CA LEU A 196 -12.10 9.66 0.47
C LEU A 196 -12.16 8.14 0.55
N PRO A 197 -13.27 7.53 0.12
CA PRO A 197 -13.38 6.09 0.09
C PRO A 197 -12.44 5.55 -1.00
N PHE A 198 -11.21 5.21 -0.64
CA PHE A 198 -10.37 4.36 -1.48
C PHE A 198 -10.33 2.95 -0.86
N ALA A 199 -10.56 1.94 -1.69
CA ALA A 199 -10.56 0.57 -1.23
C ALA A 199 -9.15 0.15 -0.82
N ARG A 200 -8.95 -0.17 0.47
CA ARG A 200 -7.72 -0.83 0.95
C ARG A 200 -7.58 -2.16 0.22
N THR A 201 -6.61 -2.25 -0.66
CA THR A 201 -6.41 -3.40 -1.55
C THR A 201 -5.08 -4.05 -1.25
N LYS A 202 -5.07 -5.37 -1.02
CA LYS A 202 -3.83 -6.13 -0.80
C LYS A 202 -3.19 -6.47 -2.15
N PHE A 203 -1.89 -6.25 -2.23
CA PHE A 203 -1.04 -6.61 -3.36
C PHE A 203 0.07 -7.55 -2.89
N LYS A 204 0.56 -8.38 -3.81
CA LYS A 204 1.59 -9.36 -3.56
C LYS A 204 2.97 -8.85 -3.94
N SER A 205 3.99 -9.34 -3.26
CA SER A 205 5.37 -9.15 -3.69
C SER A 205 5.51 -9.58 -5.16
N GLY A 206 6.10 -8.70 -5.98
CA GLY A 206 6.33 -8.95 -7.40
C GLY A 206 5.28 -8.36 -8.32
N ASP A 207 4.12 -7.96 -7.80
CA ASP A 207 3.11 -7.22 -8.58
C ASP A 207 3.74 -5.95 -9.15
N VAL A 208 3.55 -5.71 -10.45
CA VAL A 208 4.02 -4.48 -11.11
C VAL A 208 3.15 -3.31 -10.67
N VAL A 209 3.78 -2.28 -10.09
CA VAL A 209 3.14 -1.04 -9.63
C VAL A 209 3.10 0.00 -10.74
N ALA A 210 4.21 0.15 -11.45
CA ALA A 210 4.36 1.09 -12.56
C ALA A 210 5.29 0.53 -13.64
N THR A 211 5.14 1.05 -14.85
CA THR A 211 5.92 0.68 -16.05
C THR A 211 6.75 1.85 -16.59
N ALA A 212 6.60 3.04 -16.03
CA ALA A 212 7.47 4.18 -16.28
C ALA A 212 7.54 5.11 -15.06
N ILE A 213 8.66 5.84 -14.94
CA ILE A 213 8.98 6.72 -13.80
C ILE A 213 9.40 8.12 -14.23
N GLY A 214 9.34 9.05 -13.27
CA GLY A 214 9.93 10.36 -13.35
C GLY A 214 9.28 11.28 -14.37
N PHE A 215 10.12 12.09 -15.03
CA PHE A 215 9.69 13.19 -15.90
C PHE A 215 10.32 13.02 -17.29
N PRO A 216 9.67 12.32 -18.23
CA PRO A 216 10.26 12.04 -19.54
C PRO A 216 10.62 13.28 -20.35
N ALA A 217 9.81 14.33 -20.26
CA ALA A 217 10.06 15.60 -20.97
C ALA A 217 11.39 16.27 -20.57
N THR A 218 11.86 16.07 -19.34
CA THR A 218 13.11 16.65 -18.82
C THR A 218 14.23 15.61 -18.67
N LYS A 219 13.98 14.36 -19.09
CA LYS A 219 14.91 13.23 -18.94
C LYS A 219 15.37 13.00 -17.50
N ASN A 220 14.49 13.27 -16.53
CA ASN A 220 14.75 12.97 -15.13
C ASN A 220 14.04 11.67 -14.74
N PHE A 221 14.77 10.56 -14.85
CA PHE A 221 14.25 9.20 -14.64
C PHE A 221 14.56 8.70 -13.24
N GLY A 222 13.92 9.33 -12.25
CA GLY A 222 13.97 8.88 -10.87
C GLY A 222 12.58 8.70 -10.29
N PHE A 223 12.47 7.84 -9.30
CA PHE A 223 11.29 7.72 -8.45
C PHE A 223 11.71 7.69 -6.99
N ASP A 224 10.85 8.24 -6.13
CA ASP A 224 11.14 8.29 -4.70
C ASP A 224 10.70 7.00 -4.02
N PHE A 225 11.49 6.57 -3.05
CA PHE A 225 11.21 5.42 -2.20
C PHE A 225 11.45 5.78 -0.73
N GLY A 226 10.39 5.71 0.06
CA GLY A 226 10.43 5.94 1.50
C GLY A 226 10.03 4.69 2.26
N VAL A 227 10.68 4.43 3.40
CA VAL A 227 10.33 3.34 4.32
C VAL A 227 10.15 3.91 5.71
N TYR A 228 9.11 3.47 6.39
CA TYR A 228 8.70 3.96 7.70
C TYR A 228 8.40 2.78 8.62
N ASP A 229 8.96 2.80 9.82
CA ASP A 229 8.72 1.78 10.84
C ASP A 229 7.75 2.33 11.87
N TYR A 230 6.47 1.98 11.78
CA TYR A 230 5.44 2.46 12.71
C TYR A 230 5.60 1.92 14.14
N ARG A 231 6.44 0.91 14.34
CA ARG A 231 6.64 0.27 15.65
C ARG A 231 7.57 1.08 16.54
N SER A 232 8.47 1.87 15.95
CA SER A 232 9.48 2.63 16.69
C SER A 232 9.91 3.89 15.95
N ARG A 233 10.05 4.98 16.69
CA ARG A 233 10.66 6.21 16.18
C ARG A 233 12.12 5.99 15.79
N ASN A 234 12.60 6.72 14.80
CA ASN A 234 14.01 6.75 14.44
C ASN A 234 14.87 7.45 15.51
N GLU A 235 16.16 7.16 15.49
CA GLU A 235 17.08 7.63 16.54
C GLU A 235 17.21 9.16 16.58
N ILE A 236 17.26 9.82 15.41
CA ILE A 236 17.41 11.29 15.36
C ILE A 236 16.22 12.02 15.99
N SER A 237 15.01 11.50 15.88
CA SER A 237 13.81 12.11 16.47
C SER A 237 13.80 12.10 18.01
N LYS A 238 14.69 11.35 18.66
CA LYS A 238 14.88 11.40 20.12
C LYS A 238 15.65 12.67 20.55
N ASN A 239 16.34 13.33 19.62
CA ASN A 239 16.97 14.61 19.85
C ASN A 239 15.90 15.72 19.83
N SER A 240 15.70 16.39 20.96
CA SER A 240 14.65 17.41 21.12
C SER A 240 14.81 18.62 20.18
N LYS A 241 16.04 18.96 19.81
CA LYS A 241 16.33 20.07 18.89
C LYS A 241 15.88 19.73 17.48
N TRP A 242 16.27 18.55 17.00
CA TRP A 242 15.81 18.05 15.71
C TRP A 242 14.30 17.90 15.69
N ALA A 243 13.73 17.23 16.70
CA ALA A 243 12.28 17.01 16.81
C ALA A 243 11.48 18.32 16.86
N GLY A 244 12.03 19.36 17.49
CA GLY A 244 11.42 20.69 17.56
C GLY A 244 11.33 21.39 16.19
N ILE A 245 12.26 21.12 15.27
CA ILE A 245 12.24 21.63 13.89
C ILE A 245 11.34 20.77 13.01
N HIS A 246 11.35 19.46 13.24
CA HIS A 246 10.62 18.44 12.48
C HIS A 246 9.26 18.12 13.11
N ASN A 247 8.49 19.15 13.47
CA ASN A 247 7.25 19.01 14.25
C ASN A 247 5.95 19.16 13.44
N GLN A 248 6.05 19.27 12.10
CA GLN A 248 4.89 19.40 11.24
C GLN A 248 4.44 18.06 10.66
N TYR A 249 5.39 17.16 10.41
CA TYR A 249 5.16 15.88 9.73
C TYR A 249 5.66 14.69 10.57
N GLN A 250 5.40 14.71 11.90
CA GLN A 250 5.93 13.70 12.83
C GLN A 250 5.58 12.27 12.43
N SER A 251 4.38 12.04 11.89
CA SER A 251 3.91 10.72 11.49
C SER A 251 4.78 10.08 10.39
N HIS A 252 5.49 10.89 9.60
CA HIS A 252 6.44 10.43 8.59
C HIS A 252 7.88 10.62 9.03
N GLU A 253 8.26 11.84 9.39
CA GLU A 253 9.66 12.19 9.64
C GLU A 253 10.25 11.46 10.84
N TRP A 254 9.48 11.22 11.90
CA TRP A 254 9.98 10.57 13.12
C TRP A 254 10.01 9.05 13.02
N PHE A 255 9.40 8.46 11.99
CA PHE A 255 9.32 7.01 11.79
C PHE A 255 10.05 6.56 10.53
N ALA A 256 10.62 7.48 9.77
CA ALA A 256 11.40 7.19 8.58
C ALA A 256 12.65 6.37 8.91
N SER A 257 13.00 5.44 8.02
CA SER A 257 14.12 4.51 8.18
C SER A 257 15.09 4.61 7.01
N CYS A 258 16.39 4.42 7.29
CA CYS A 258 17.33 4.13 6.23
C CYS A 258 17.09 2.71 5.72
N TRP A 259 16.69 2.60 4.46
CA TRP A 259 16.29 1.34 3.84
C TRP A 259 17.42 0.63 3.09
N PHE A 260 18.63 1.19 3.06
CA PHE A 260 19.74 0.66 2.25
C PHE A 260 20.14 -0.78 2.60
N GLY A 261 19.89 -1.22 3.83
CA GLY A 261 20.14 -2.59 4.29
C GLY A 261 18.91 -3.52 4.29
N MET A 262 17.75 -3.07 3.83
CA MET A 262 16.48 -3.79 3.98
C MET A 262 16.12 -4.69 2.77
N PHE A 263 17.09 -5.03 1.93
CA PHE A 263 16.89 -5.79 0.69
C PHE A 263 17.77 -7.05 0.66
N PRO A 264 17.54 -8.00 -0.29
CA PRO A 264 18.44 -9.12 -0.51
C PRO A 264 19.91 -8.66 -0.60
N SER A 265 20.82 -9.43 0.00
CA SER A 265 22.18 -8.95 0.33
C SER A 265 22.96 -8.38 -0.86
N ASN A 266 22.81 -8.96 -2.06
CA ASN A 266 23.49 -8.47 -3.26
C ASN A 266 23.03 -7.04 -3.62
N ASP A 267 21.72 -6.81 -3.60
CA ASP A 267 21.12 -5.53 -3.94
C ASP A 267 21.42 -4.51 -2.84
N ALA A 268 21.28 -4.91 -1.57
CA ALA A 268 21.62 -4.07 -0.43
C ALA A 268 23.09 -3.59 -0.48
N ASN A 269 24.02 -4.47 -0.83
CA ASN A 269 25.43 -4.10 -0.98
C ASN A 269 25.64 -3.05 -2.09
N LYS A 270 24.99 -3.22 -3.24
CA LYS A 270 25.05 -2.24 -4.34
C LYS A 270 24.40 -0.92 -3.94
N ILE A 271 23.27 -0.95 -3.26
CA ILE A 271 22.57 0.25 -2.74
C ILE A 271 23.47 1.02 -1.78
N LYS A 272 24.08 0.35 -0.79
CA LYS A 272 25.02 0.99 0.14
C LYS A 272 26.25 1.55 -0.55
N ALA A 273 26.77 0.88 -1.58
CA ALA A 273 27.89 1.38 -2.36
C ALA A 273 27.51 2.67 -3.10
N LEU A 274 26.35 2.70 -3.77
CA LEU A 274 25.82 3.89 -4.44
C LEU A 274 25.56 5.04 -3.46
N GLY A 275 25.05 4.73 -2.27
CA GLY A 275 24.74 5.70 -1.22
C GLY A 275 25.95 6.47 -0.68
N LYS A 276 27.17 5.96 -0.89
CA LYS A 276 28.44 6.61 -0.50
C LYS A 276 29.02 7.49 -1.60
N VAL A 277 28.45 7.49 -2.81
CA VAL A 277 28.97 8.24 -3.94
C VAL A 277 28.52 9.69 -3.86
N VAL A 278 29.49 10.62 -3.89
CA VAL A 278 29.23 12.06 -3.98
C VAL A 278 28.83 12.39 -5.42
N VAL A 279 27.55 12.70 -5.65
CA VAL A 279 27.03 13.01 -7.00
C VAL A 279 27.39 14.42 -7.45
N ASN A 280 27.64 15.36 -6.51
CA ASN A 280 28.04 16.73 -6.82
C ASN A 280 29.32 17.10 -6.05
N PRO A 281 30.49 17.17 -6.71
CA PRO A 281 31.76 17.53 -6.05
C PRO A 281 31.75 18.91 -5.38
N SER A 282 30.92 19.84 -5.87
CA SER A 282 30.75 21.17 -5.27
C SER A 282 29.90 21.15 -3.99
N LYS A 283 29.24 20.02 -3.68
CA LYS A 283 28.53 19.75 -2.43
C LYS A 283 29.02 18.40 -1.88
N PRO A 284 30.27 18.34 -1.41
CA PRO A 284 30.95 17.07 -1.12
C PRO A 284 30.36 16.32 0.08
N ASN A 285 29.56 17.01 0.91
CA ASN A 285 28.99 16.45 2.12
C ASN A 285 27.68 15.72 1.78
N ILE A 286 27.74 14.39 1.72
CA ILE A 286 26.53 13.56 1.78
C ILE A 286 25.98 13.68 3.20
N ILE A 287 24.72 14.08 3.36
CA ILE A 287 24.11 14.37 4.66
C ILE A 287 22.86 13.51 4.84
N SER A 288 22.82 12.69 5.89
CA SER A 288 21.65 11.93 6.35
C SER A 288 21.49 11.96 7.84
N ASP A 289 20.25 12.13 8.28
CA ASP A 289 19.88 11.82 9.67
C ASP A 289 19.53 10.35 9.90
N LEU A 290 19.39 9.55 8.83
CA LEU A 290 18.85 8.19 8.89
C LEU A 290 19.87 7.12 8.50
N CYS A 291 20.72 7.40 7.51
CA CYS A 291 21.65 6.45 6.92
C CYS A 291 23.09 6.68 7.40
N SER A 292 23.72 5.62 7.88
CA SER A 292 25.13 5.65 8.30
C SER A 292 26.11 5.70 7.12
N GLU A 293 25.64 5.49 5.88
CA GLU A 293 26.42 5.72 4.67
C GLU A 293 26.74 7.21 4.44
N ALA A 294 25.98 8.12 5.05
CA ALA A 294 26.30 9.54 5.05
C ALA A 294 27.30 9.85 6.17
N PRO A 295 28.43 10.51 5.88
CA PRO A 295 29.42 10.88 6.90
C PRO A 295 28.92 11.98 7.84
N TYR A 296 27.85 12.68 7.47
CA TYR A 296 27.30 13.77 8.25
C TYR A 296 25.78 13.66 8.36
N ASN A 297 25.23 14.29 9.39
CA ASN A 297 23.81 14.50 9.61
C ASN A 297 23.47 16.00 9.59
N THR A 298 22.18 16.34 9.64
CA THR A 298 21.72 17.73 9.52
C THR A 298 22.06 18.60 10.74
N LEU A 299 22.27 17.99 11.91
CA LEU A 299 22.68 18.71 13.11
C LEU A 299 24.15 19.15 13.07
N ASP A 300 24.97 18.54 12.20
CA ASP A 300 26.39 18.88 12.05
C ASP A 300 26.62 20.25 11.38
N PHE A 301 25.62 20.79 10.66
CA PHE A 301 25.76 21.99 9.83
C PHE A 301 24.81 23.15 10.19
N ASN A 302 24.32 23.20 11.43
CA ASN A 302 23.44 24.20 12.07
C ASN A 302 22.02 23.70 12.32
N ASN A 303 21.65 23.61 13.60
CA ASN A 303 20.34 23.29 14.18
C ASN A 303 19.51 22.16 13.58
N GLY A 304 19.86 21.53 12.46
CA GLY A 304 18.96 20.69 11.67
C GLY A 304 18.25 21.46 10.55
N GLN A 305 18.62 22.72 10.25
CA GLN A 305 18.14 23.43 9.06
C GLN A 305 19.34 23.88 8.21
N PRO A 306 19.31 23.68 6.87
CA PRO A 306 20.36 24.20 6.02
C PRO A 306 20.38 25.73 6.10
N THR A 307 21.47 26.32 6.60
CA THR A 307 21.78 27.74 6.44
C THR A 307 22.43 27.95 5.08
N ASP A 308 22.19 29.09 4.44
CA ASP A 308 22.85 29.47 3.19
C ASP A 308 24.38 29.28 3.33
N SER A 309 24.95 28.55 2.38
CA SER A 309 26.40 28.43 2.19
C SER A 309 26.94 29.59 1.38
#